data_AF-A0A9N9AZX3-F1
#
_entry.id   AF-A0A9N9AZX3-F1
#
_cell.length_a   1.000
_cell.length_b   1.000
_cell.length_c   1.000
_cell.angle_alpha   90.00
_cell.angle_beta   90.00
_cell.angle_gamma   90.00
#
_symmetry.space_group_name_H-M   'P 1'
#
loop_
_entity.id
_entity.type
_entity.pdbx_description
1 polymer ?
#
loop_
_entity_poly.entity_id
_entity_poly.type
_entity_poly.pdbx_seq_one_letter_code
_entity_poly.pdbx_strand_id
1 'polypeptide(L)'
;MLLWELFFEKMPYEKWNILKIKEHVLAGKREKITWGKALPDVRELQKGLAKIIVSAKLLPDKALDLDGFADLPDMYMDGEGNDHKKASELFKEAADDEISDAQLLYAFSLVNNPPVKFDREIFLKYITKAADNKNPTAQFNLGEIYLHDIDDFNIDEIPQIIPLKEGIAAHKKKEYAKAWKFFSAHAELENATAKYWKGCYLWEGIGVEKDHKKAGELLKEAADSGIDEELVKKYLRLAALNDQSKAKELLRKLGINGRFYNSGPSTASESKTQDNKVRQGTGIALVIANIAKLNVKIYDTNPKQIEKGLDLINNLIEKEVSKQRITREHAESTKSRIGTISIIEELDDTNFIIEAVSENINLKCKIFENLDNILKKDTILATNTSSISITKIAAATKRPEKVIGMHFMNPVPVMKLVEIIPGLATSEETLNITKNLTAKMGKTYTQSQDVPGFIANRLLIPYINEAIIALEQGIGTKEDIDTTMKLGTNVPMGPLALADFIGLDTCLAIMKVLHNEIGDTKYRPAVLLQKYVDAGWKGKKCGRGFYQY
;
A
#
# COMPACT_ATOMS: atom_id res chain seq x y z
N MET A 1 40.59 28.19 -7.00
CA MET A 1 39.30 28.42 -6.31
C MET A 1 38.74 29.71 -6.90
N LEU A 2 37.99 29.60 -7.99
CA LEU A 2 37.55 30.74 -8.80
C LEU A 2 36.22 31.27 -8.26
N LEU A 3 36.26 32.47 -7.69
CA LEU A 3 35.08 33.29 -7.41
C LEU A 3 34.41 33.66 -8.73
N TRP A 4 33.08 33.58 -8.77
CA TRP A 4 32.27 34.26 -9.76
C TRP A 4 31.27 35.15 -9.03
N GLU A 5 31.43 36.46 -9.19
CA GLU A 5 30.42 37.49 -8.92
C GLU A 5 29.26 37.33 -9.92
N LEU A 6 28.02 37.44 -9.45
CA LEU A 6 26.85 37.55 -10.32
C LEU A 6 26.20 38.93 -10.11
N PHE A 7 26.25 39.72 -11.18
CA PHE A 7 25.51 40.98 -11.34
C PHE A 7 24.01 40.71 -11.53
N PHE A 8 23.16 41.56 -10.96
CA PHE A 8 21.71 41.58 -11.22
C PHE A 8 21.37 42.75 -12.15
N GLU A 9 20.70 42.47 -13.28
CA GLU A 9 20.03 43.49 -14.10
C GLU A 9 18.60 43.76 -13.59
N LYS A 10 18.19 45.03 -13.63
CA LYS A 10 16.91 45.55 -13.12
C LYS A 10 15.78 45.28 -14.13
N MET A 11 14.62 44.78 -13.68
CA MET A 11 13.46 44.49 -14.54
C MET A 11 12.89 45.73 -15.26
N PRO A 12 12.38 45.62 -16.51
CA PRO A 12 12.03 46.76 -17.38
C PRO A 12 10.63 47.36 -17.17
N TYR A 13 9.90 46.99 -16.10
CA TYR A 13 8.50 47.40 -15.91
C TYR A 13 8.28 48.78 -15.29
N GLU A 14 9.33 49.45 -14.83
CA GLU A 14 9.23 50.76 -14.16
C GLU A 14 8.53 51.84 -14.99
N LYS A 15 8.47 51.69 -16.33
CA LYS A 15 7.91 52.69 -17.24
C LYS A 15 6.66 52.23 -18.01
N TRP A 16 6.12 51.05 -17.71
CA TRP A 16 4.95 50.51 -18.43
C TRP A 16 3.67 50.81 -17.67
N ASN A 17 2.62 51.24 -18.39
CA ASN A 17 1.30 51.37 -17.77
C ASN A 17 0.66 49.99 -17.56
N ILE A 18 -0.30 49.92 -16.65
CA ILE A 18 -0.87 48.66 -16.17
C ILE A 18 -1.65 47.90 -17.26
N LEU A 19 -2.21 48.60 -18.26
CA LEU A 19 -2.87 47.98 -19.40
C LEU A 19 -1.87 47.27 -20.32
N LYS A 20 -0.72 47.89 -20.59
CA LYS A 20 0.33 47.33 -21.45
C LYS A 20 1.00 46.12 -20.81
N ILE A 21 1.15 46.14 -19.48
CA ILE A 21 1.59 44.99 -18.68
C ILE A 21 0.56 43.86 -18.79
N LYS A 22 -0.73 44.17 -18.64
CA LYS A 22 -1.82 43.18 -18.73
C LYS A 22 -1.89 42.51 -20.10
N GLU A 23 -1.79 43.26 -21.20
CA GLU A 23 -1.78 42.71 -22.56
C GLU A 23 -0.58 41.79 -22.81
N HIS A 24 0.62 42.18 -22.34
CA HIS A 24 1.84 41.38 -22.50
C HIS A 24 1.75 40.04 -21.75
N VAL A 25 1.20 40.05 -20.54
CA VAL A 25 0.99 38.85 -19.71
C VAL A 25 -0.09 37.94 -20.30
N LEU A 26 -1.17 38.51 -20.85
CA LEU A 26 -2.26 37.76 -21.48
C LEU A 26 -1.87 37.17 -22.85
N ALA A 27 -0.91 37.77 -23.55
CA ALA A 27 -0.38 37.26 -24.82
C ALA A 27 0.57 36.05 -24.67
N GLY A 28 0.75 35.50 -23.46
CA GLY A 28 1.51 34.28 -23.21
C GLY A 28 3.03 34.41 -23.35
N LYS A 29 3.55 35.63 -23.58
CA LYS A 29 4.99 35.90 -23.60
C LYS A 29 5.47 36.15 -22.17
N ARG A 30 5.72 35.07 -21.42
CA ARG A 30 6.32 35.15 -20.09
C ARG A 30 7.79 34.77 -20.17
N GLU A 31 8.67 35.66 -19.73
CA GLU A 31 10.05 35.29 -19.40
C GLU A 31 10.07 34.45 -18.10
N LYS A 32 10.96 33.45 -18.07
CA LYS A 32 11.15 32.56 -16.92
C LYS A 32 11.65 33.37 -15.72
N ILE A 33 10.85 33.41 -14.65
CA ILE A 33 11.28 33.89 -13.33
C ILE A 33 11.34 32.69 -12.38
N THR A 34 12.53 32.48 -11.80
CA THR A 34 12.80 31.59 -10.68
C THR A 34 12.27 32.21 -9.38
N TRP A 35 11.45 31.46 -8.65
CA TRP A 35 10.85 31.92 -7.39
C TRP A 35 11.74 31.59 -6.19
N GLY A 36 12.21 32.64 -5.51
CA GLY A 36 12.60 32.61 -4.11
C GLY A 36 11.64 33.49 -3.29
N LYS A 37 10.96 32.85 -2.32
CA LYS A 37 10.08 33.39 -1.25
C LYS A 37 8.71 33.93 -1.68
N ALA A 38 7.68 33.30 -1.08
CA ALA A 38 6.25 33.33 -1.41
C ALA A 38 5.40 34.20 -0.46
N LEU A 39 4.14 34.45 -0.84
CA LEU A 39 2.96 34.70 0.02
C LEU A 39 1.73 34.04 -0.68
N PRO A 40 0.67 33.55 0.01
CA PRO A 40 0.22 33.89 1.35
C PRO A 40 0.45 32.80 2.41
N ASP A 41 0.36 33.24 3.67
CA ASP A 41 0.99 32.64 4.82
C ASP A 41 0.20 31.47 5.44
N VAL A 42 0.29 30.31 4.80
CA VAL A 42 -0.10 29.02 5.42
C VAL A 42 0.72 28.76 6.70
N ARG A 43 1.88 29.41 6.88
CA ARG A 43 2.73 29.27 8.07
C ARG A 43 2.25 30.14 9.23
N GLU A 44 1.60 31.28 9.02
CA GLU A 44 0.92 32.05 10.08
C GLU A 44 -0.36 31.33 10.53
N LEU A 45 -1.13 30.75 9.61
CA LEU A 45 -2.27 29.87 9.92
C LEU A 45 -1.84 28.61 10.71
N GLN A 46 -0.75 27.95 10.29
CA GLN A 46 -0.18 26.81 11.01
C GLN A 46 0.52 27.22 12.30
N LYS A 47 1.11 28.42 12.40
CA LYS A 47 1.64 28.97 13.66
C LYS A 47 0.53 29.36 14.63
N GLY A 48 -0.62 29.82 14.15
CA GLY A 48 -1.83 30.05 14.94
C GLY A 48 -2.32 28.74 15.54
N LEU A 49 -2.56 27.74 14.70
CA LEU A 49 -3.01 26.40 15.12
C LEU A 49 -1.99 25.70 16.04
N ALA A 50 -0.70 25.79 15.73
CA ALA A 50 0.36 25.23 16.56
C ALA A 50 0.56 26.01 17.88
N LYS A 51 0.39 27.34 17.91
CA LYS A 51 0.40 28.12 19.16
C LYS A 51 -0.78 27.77 20.05
N ILE A 52 -1.95 27.54 19.46
CA ILE A 52 -3.17 27.11 20.15
C ILE A 52 -2.96 25.72 20.79
N ILE A 53 -2.43 24.76 20.03
CA ILE A 53 -2.11 23.40 20.50
C ILE A 53 -0.99 23.39 21.56
N VAL A 54 0.04 24.22 21.40
CA VAL A 54 1.18 24.29 22.35
C VAL A 54 0.84 25.06 23.64
N SER A 55 -0.09 26.03 23.58
CA SER A 55 -0.51 26.80 24.76
C SER A 55 -1.68 26.17 25.54
N ALA A 56 -2.24 25.07 25.03
CA ALA A 56 -3.17 24.16 25.71
C ALA A 56 -2.47 22.97 26.40
N LYS A 57 -1.13 23.01 26.55
CA LYS A 57 -0.27 21.99 27.15
C LYS A 57 -0.91 21.19 28.30
N LEU A 58 -1.50 20.05 27.97
CA LEU A 58 -1.74 18.90 28.83
C LEU A 58 -1.67 17.64 27.95
N LEU A 59 -0.44 17.24 27.62
CA LEU A 59 0.13 15.87 27.53
C LEU A 59 1.35 15.81 26.56
N PRO A 60 2.27 14.83 26.72
CA PRO A 60 3.61 14.84 26.11
C PRO A 60 3.68 14.21 24.71
N ASP A 61 4.46 14.86 23.82
CA ASP A 61 5.10 14.45 22.55
C ASP A 61 4.79 13.05 21.95
N LYS A 62 3.52 12.74 21.69
CA LYS A 62 3.12 11.76 20.68
C LYS A 62 2.20 12.43 19.66
N ALA A 63 2.63 12.41 18.40
CA ALA A 63 1.93 13.00 17.27
C ALA A 63 0.52 12.39 17.12
N LEU A 64 -0.49 13.26 17.00
CA LEU A 64 -1.84 12.90 16.62
C LEU A 64 -1.87 12.50 15.13
N ASP A 65 -2.21 11.24 14.87
CA ASP A 65 -2.68 10.76 13.57
C ASP A 65 -4.15 11.16 13.33
N LEU A 66 -4.58 11.15 12.07
CA LEU A 66 -5.95 11.51 11.63
C LEU A 66 -7.07 10.70 12.30
N ASP A 67 -6.77 9.52 12.85
CA ASP A 67 -7.71 8.72 13.65
C ASP A 67 -7.96 9.30 15.06
N GLY A 68 -7.06 10.15 15.57
CA GLY A 68 -7.18 10.78 16.89
C GLY A 68 -8.20 11.92 16.95
N PHE A 69 -8.77 12.35 15.81
CA PHE A 69 -9.85 13.34 15.79
C PHE A 69 -11.19 12.77 16.26
N ALA A 70 -11.38 11.44 16.15
CA ALA A 70 -12.58 10.77 16.67
C ALA A 70 -12.60 10.65 18.20
N ASP A 71 -11.42 10.72 18.84
CA ASP A 71 -11.22 10.60 20.29
C ASP A 71 -11.13 11.96 21.00
N LEU A 72 -11.15 13.08 20.27
CA LEU A 72 -11.07 14.43 20.82
C LEU A 72 -12.17 14.74 21.85
N PRO A 73 -13.46 14.36 21.65
CA PRO A 73 -14.51 14.59 22.64
C PRO A 73 -14.24 13.89 23.98
N ASP A 74 -13.64 12.71 23.95
CA ASP A 74 -13.33 11.92 25.15
C ASP A 74 -12.08 12.44 25.88
N MET A 75 -11.08 12.95 25.15
CA MET A 75 -9.89 13.57 25.76
C MET A 75 -10.20 14.86 26.53
N TYR A 76 -11.28 15.57 26.19
CA TYR A 76 -11.72 16.79 26.89
C TYR A 76 -12.65 16.53 28.08
N MET A 77 -13.26 15.33 28.18
CA MET A 77 -14.23 14.99 29.23
C MET A 77 -13.60 14.24 30.42
N ASP A 78 -12.49 13.51 30.21
CA ASP A 78 -11.91 12.60 31.23
C ASP A 78 -10.53 13.04 31.78
N GLY A 79 -10.03 14.22 31.43
CA GLY A 79 -8.69 14.69 31.83
C GLY A 79 -8.66 15.51 33.12
N GLU A 80 -8.20 14.93 34.23
CA GLU A 80 -7.80 15.70 35.43
C GLU A 80 -6.70 16.71 35.05
N GLY A 81 -7.06 18.01 35.05
CA GLY A 81 -6.13 19.14 34.93
C GLY A 81 -6.38 20.13 33.80
N ASN A 82 -7.33 19.91 32.89
CA ASN A 82 -7.55 20.75 31.70
C ASN A 82 -8.32 22.07 31.97
N ASP A 83 -7.81 23.19 31.45
CA ASP A 83 -8.49 24.49 31.50
C ASP A 83 -9.63 24.55 30.46
N HIS A 84 -10.80 24.03 30.87
CA HIS A 84 -12.00 23.94 30.04
C HIS A 84 -12.48 25.29 29.49
N LYS A 85 -12.18 26.40 30.19
CA LYS A 85 -12.55 27.75 29.74
C LYS A 85 -11.75 28.14 28.52
N LYS A 86 -10.43 27.91 28.55
CA LYS A 86 -9.53 28.21 27.44
C LYS A 86 -9.82 27.35 26.21
N ALA A 87 -10.19 26.08 26.42
CA ALA A 87 -10.61 25.19 25.34
C ALA A 87 -11.90 25.70 24.67
N SER A 88 -12.90 26.13 25.44
CA SER A 88 -14.15 26.68 24.90
C SER A 88 -13.92 27.98 24.12
N GLU A 89 -13.04 28.87 24.58
CA GLU A 89 -12.65 30.10 23.86
C GLU A 89 -11.98 29.79 22.50
N LEU A 90 -11.14 28.76 22.45
CA LEU A 90 -10.48 28.30 21.22
C LEU A 90 -11.43 27.62 20.25
N PHE A 91 -12.38 26.81 20.75
CA PHE A 91 -13.43 26.24 19.92
C PHE A 91 -14.34 27.33 19.35
N LYS A 92 -14.60 28.40 20.11
CA LYS A 92 -15.36 29.55 19.61
C LYS A 92 -14.68 30.24 18.44
N GLU A 93 -13.38 30.53 18.57
CA GLU A 93 -12.59 31.20 17.51
C GLU A 93 -12.58 30.34 16.23
N ALA A 94 -12.34 29.03 16.36
CA ALA A 94 -12.38 28.09 15.24
C ALA A 94 -13.81 27.87 14.68
N ALA A 95 -14.85 27.97 15.51
CA ALA A 95 -16.24 27.87 15.09
C ALA A 95 -16.72 29.11 14.33
N ASP A 96 -16.18 30.28 14.68
CA ASP A 96 -16.41 31.55 13.99
C ASP A 96 -15.73 31.57 12.61
N ASP A 97 -14.65 30.79 12.43
CA ASP A 97 -13.97 30.52 11.15
C ASP A 97 -14.64 29.41 10.28
N GLU A 98 -15.92 29.12 10.53
CA GLU A 98 -16.74 28.17 9.76
C GLU A 98 -16.30 26.69 9.77
N ILE A 99 -15.46 26.27 10.72
CA ILE A 99 -15.06 24.86 10.86
C ILE A 99 -16.20 24.07 11.53
N SER A 100 -16.83 23.15 10.79
CA SER A 100 -18.05 22.44 11.22
C SER A 100 -17.88 21.60 12.49
N ASP A 101 -16.72 20.95 12.67
CA ASP A 101 -16.43 20.18 13.88
C ASP A 101 -16.19 21.09 15.10
N ALA A 102 -15.57 22.26 14.90
CA ALA A 102 -15.39 23.25 15.97
C ALA A 102 -16.73 23.89 16.37
N GLN A 103 -17.65 24.09 15.42
CA GLN A 103 -19.01 24.55 15.69
C GLN A 103 -19.80 23.55 16.54
N LEU A 104 -19.68 22.25 16.24
CA LEU A 104 -20.27 21.18 17.06
C LEU A 104 -19.66 21.18 18.47
N LEU A 105 -18.33 21.15 18.57
CA LEU A 105 -17.63 21.09 19.85
C LEU A 105 -17.87 22.33 20.72
N TYR A 106 -17.92 23.52 20.12
CA TYR A 106 -18.27 24.75 20.82
C TYR A 106 -19.71 24.70 21.35
N ALA A 107 -20.68 24.26 20.53
CA ALA A 107 -22.07 24.11 20.98
C ALA A 107 -22.17 23.19 22.20
N PHE A 108 -21.57 21.99 22.15
CA PHE A 108 -21.62 21.05 23.27
C PHE A 108 -20.79 21.48 24.48
N SER A 109 -19.74 22.29 24.30
CA SER A 109 -19.00 22.89 25.43
C SER A 109 -19.86 23.82 26.29
N LEU A 110 -20.96 24.36 25.75
CA LEU A 110 -21.90 25.20 26.49
C LEU A 110 -22.86 24.40 27.38
N VAL A 111 -22.95 23.08 27.19
CA VAL A 111 -23.88 22.17 27.89
C VAL A 111 -23.21 21.49 29.10
N ASN A 112 -21.94 21.08 28.98
CA ASN A 112 -21.28 20.17 29.94
C ASN A 112 -20.42 20.84 31.03
N ASN A 113 -20.92 21.92 31.68
CA ASN A 113 -20.33 22.69 32.82
C ASN A 113 -19.30 23.82 32.52
N PRO A 114 -19.27 24.93 33.32
CA PRO A 114 -19.27 26.30 32.81
C PRO A 114 -18.02 27.12 33.16
N PRO A 115 -17.89 28.31 32.53
CA PRO A 115 -18.15 29.52 33.33
C PRO A 115 -19.30 30.36 32.77
N VAL A 116 -19.92 29.92 31.67
CA VAL A 116 -21.03 30.62 31.00
C VAL A 116 -22.32 29.88 31.28
N LYS A 117 -23.34 30.61 31.73
CA LYS A 117 -24.70 30.11 31.90
C LYS A 117 -25.16 29.54 30.56
N PHE A 118 -25.66 28.29 30.54
CA PHE A 118 -26.16 27.66 29.31
C PHE A 118 -27.08 28.63 28.56
N ASP A 119 -26.70 28.97 27.34
CA ASP A 119 -27.41 29.87 26.47
C ASP A 119 -27.98 29.06 25.30
N ARG A 120 -29.28 28.80 25.38
CA ARG A 120 -30.03 27.97 24.43
C ARG A 120 -29.95 28.53 23.00
N GLU A 121 -29.97 29.85 22.84
CA GLU A 121 -29.90 30.48 21.52
C GLU A 121 -28.52 30.29 20.90
N ILE A 122 -27.45 30.41 21.70
CA ILE A 122 -26.09 30.18 21.24
C ILE A 122 -25.87 28.71 20.89
N PHE A 123 -26.35 27.78 21.73
CA PHE A 123 -26.29 26.35 21.44
C PHE A 123 -26.97 25.99 20.11
N LEU A 124 -28.22 26.44 19.92
CA LEU A 124 -28.99 26.21 18.69
C LEU A 124 -28.32 26.86 17.47
N LYS A 125 -27.74 28.05 17.63
CA LYS A 125 -27.02 28.73 16.56
C LYS A 125 -25.84 27.93 16.03
N TYR A 126 -24.98 27.42 16.92
CA TYR A 126 -23.76 26.71 16.50
C TYR A 126 -24.02 25.27 16.07
N ILE A 127 -25.00 24.59 16.68
CA ILE A 127 -25.41 23.26 16.20
C ILE A 127 -26.10 23.33 14.83
N THR A 128 -26.88 24.39 14.56
CA THR A 128 -27.46 24.64 13.24
C THR A 128 -26.38 24.96 12.22
N LYS A 129 -25.41 25.82 12.55
CA LYS A 129 -24.26 26.10 11.68
C LYS A 129 -23.46 24.85 11.34
N ALA A 130 -23.18 24.00 12.33
CA ALA A 130 -22.48 22.73 12.10
C ALA A 130 -23.28 21.80 11.18
N ALA A 131 -24.60 21.74 11.36
CA ALA A 131 -25.50 20.93 10.54
C ALA A 131 -25.59 21.46 9.08
N ASP A 132 -25.66 22.78 8.90
CA ASP A 132 -25.64 23.45 7.60
C ASP A 132 -24.30 23.22 6.87
N ASN A 133 -23.19 23.19 7.63
CA ASN A 133 -21.87 22.81 7.15
C ASN A 133 -21.66 21.28 7.05
N LYS A 134 -22.75 20.52 6.96
CA LYS A 134 -22.78 19.07 6.70
C LYS A 134 -22.09 18.21 7.76
N ASN A 135 -22.00 18.66 9.01
CA ASN A 135 -21.58 17.80 10.11
C ASN A 135 -22.73 16.81 10.45
N PRO A 136 -22.55 15.49 10.24
CA PRO A 136 -23.63 14.51 10.36
C PRO A 136 -24.13 14.34 11.81
N THR A 137 -23.25 14.53 12.79
CA THR A 137 -23.62 14.51 14.22
C THR A 137 -24.49 15.71 14.58
N ALA A 138 -24.16 16.90 14.05
CA ALA A 138 -24.99 18.09 14.23
C ALA A 138 -26.35 17.97 13.56
N GLN A 139 -26.41 17.39 12.35
CA GLN A 139 -27.66 17.16 11.61
C GLN A 139 -28.60 16.22 12.36
N PHE A 140 -28.07 15.14 12.94
CA PHE A 140 -28.87 14.25 13.79
C PHE A 140 -29.41 14.96 15.03
N ASN A 141 -28.53 15.60 15.80
CA ASN A 141 -28.92 16.25 17.05
C ASN A 141 -29.92 17.38 16.81
N LEU A 142 -29.76 18.16 15.73
CA LEU A 142 -30.73 19.17 15.34
C LEU A 142 -32.07 18.55 14.91
N GLY A 143 -32.03 17.39 14.24
CA GLY A 143 -33.22 16.61 13.91
C GLY A 143 -34.00 16.18 15.15
N GLU A 144 -33.32 15.62 16.16
CA GLU A 144 -33.93 15.23 17.45
C GLU A 144 -34.51 16.44 18.20
N ILE A 145 -33.80 17.57 18.20
CA ILE A 145 -34.28 18.82 18.82
C ILE A 145 -35.56 19.33 18.17
N TYR A 146 -35.71 19.21 16.85
CA TYR A 146 -36.94 19.61 16.15
C TYR A 146 -38.07 18.58 16.23
N LEU A 147 -37.75 17.30 16.50
CA LEU A 147 -38.74 16.22 16.59
C LEU A 147 -39.50 16.23 17.92
N HIS A 148 -38.90 16.78 18.98
CA HIS A 148 -39.47 16.90 20.31
C HIS A 148 -39.82 18.36 20.59
N ASP A 149 -41.13 18.67 20.70
CA ASP A 149 -41.64 20.04 20.92
C ASP A 149 -40.88 20.78 22.04
N ILE A 150 -40.49 22.01 21.76
CA ILE A 150 -39.45 22.81 22.45
C ILE A 150 -39.75 23.11 23.94
N ASP A 151 -40.98 22.89 24.41
CA ASP A 151 -41.45 23.31 25.73
C ASP A 151 -41.44 22.21 26.81
N ASP A 152 -41.33 20.93 26.45
CA ASP A 152 -41.23 19.79 27.40
C ASP A 152 -39.80 19.18 27.46
N PHE A 153 -38.79 19.96 27.05
CA PHE A 153 -37.42 19.50 26.86
C PHE A 153 -36.65 19.41 28.19
N ASN A 154 -36.60 18.22 28.80
CA ASN A 154 -35.73 17.94 29.95
C ASN A 154 -34.29 17.66 29.44
N ILE A 155 -33.34 18.55 29.76
CA ILE A 155 -31.92 18.40 29.40
C ILE A 155 -31.32 17.09 29.95
N ASP A 156 -31.84 16.58 31.06
CA ASP A 156 -31.39 15.31 31.66
C ASP A 156 -31.91 14.08 30.88
N GLU A 157 -32.86 14.26 29.97
CA GLU A 157 -33.39 13.23 29.07
C GLU A 157 -32.89 13.36 27.64
N ILE A 158 -31.96 14.29 27.37
CA ILE A 158 -31.13 14.19 26.16
C ILE A 158 -30.63 12.75 26.11
N PRO A 159 -30.93 11.97 25.05
CA PRO A 159 -30.38 10.64 24.91
C PRO A 159 -28.88 10.81 25.05
N GLN A 160 -28.33 10.35 26.18
CA GLN A 160 -26.90 10.42 26.44
C GLN A 160 -26.24 9.94 25.17
N ILE A 161 -25.33 10.76 24.64
CA ILE A 161 -24.51 10.47 23.46
C ILE A 161 -24.31 8.96 23.44
N ILE A 162 -24.87 8.28 22.45
CA ILE A 162 -24.61 6.86 22.29
C ILE A 162 -23.50 6.79 21.26
N PRO A 163 -22.22 6.92 21.62
CA PRO A 163 -21.18 6.88 20.62
C PRO A 163 -21.18 5.48 19.99
N LEU A 164 -20.93 5.41 18.68
CA LEU A 164 -20.84 4.15 17.92
C LEU A 164 -19.89 3.12 18.59
N LYS A 165 -18.89 3.61 19.36
CA LYS A 165 -18.00 2.80 20.20
C LYS A 165 -18.76 1.93 21.22
N GLU A 166 -19.91 2.35 21.74
CA GLU A 166 -20.75 1.53 22.62
C GLU A 166 -21.45 0.39 21.87
N GLY A 167 -21.86 0.62 20.61
CA GLY A 167 -22.30 -0.43 19.70
C GLY A 167 -21.24 -1.50 19.49
N ILE A 168 -20.01 -1.06 19.23
CA ILE A 168 -18.85 -1.94 19.03
C ILE A 168 -18.45 -2.64 20.34
N ALA A 169 -18.50 -1.94 21.48
CA ALA A 169 -18.22 -2.52 22.79
C ALA A 169 -19.26 -3.56 23.19
N ALA A 170 -20.55 -3.29 22.96
CA ALA A 170 -21.63 -4.24 23.17
C ALA A 170 -21.46 -5.48 22.28
N HIS A 171 -21.05 -5.32 21.01
CA HIS A 171 -20.72 -6.44 20.13
C HIS A 171 -19.56 -7.29 20.69
N LYS A 172 -18.47 -6.66 21.13
CA LYS A 172 -17.31 -7.34 21.74
C LYS A 172 -17.69 -8.10 23.02
N LYS A 173 -18.63 -7.57 23.81
CA LYS A 173 -19.18 -8.20 25.01
C LYS A 173 -20.28 -9.23 24.74
N LYS A 174 -20.63 -9.46 23.46
CA LYS A 174 -21.72 -10.34 23.00
C LYS A 174 -23.12 -9.91 23.47
N GLU A 175 -23.29 -8.64 23.81
CA GLU A 175 -24.58 -8.01 24.15
C GLU A 175 -25.33 -7.61 22.86
N TYR A 176 -25.68 -8.60 22.04
CA TYR A 176 -26.10 -8.37 20.66
C TYR A 176 -27.38 -7.55 20.50
N ALA A 177 -28.37 -7.72 21.39
CA ALA A 177 -29.60 -6.91 21.36
C ALA A 177 -29.31 -5.42 21.63
N LYS A 178 -28.32 -5.13 22.47
CA LYS A 178 -27.87 -3.77 22.79
C LYS A 178 -27.08 -3.18 21.61
N ALA A 179 -26.14 -3.95 21.05
CA ALA A 179 -25.39 -3.57 19.85
C ALA A 179 -26.31 -3.30 18.65
N TRP A 180 -27.33 -4.13 18.45
CA TRP A 180 -28.32 -3.96 17.38
C TRP A 180 -29.09 -2.65 17.48
N LYS A 181 -29.56 -2.28 18.68
CA LYS A 181 -30.24 -0.99 18.90
C LYS A 181 -29.34 0.18 18.53
N PHE A 182 -28.06 0.12 18.91
CA PHE A 182 -27.08 1.16 18.64
C PHE A 182 -26.75 1.31 17.16
N PHE A 183 -26.46 0.20 16.46
CA PHE A 183 -26.24 0.23 15.02
C PHE A 183 -27.51 0.64 14.25
N SER A 184 -28.69 0.32 14.78
CA SER A 184 -29.96 0.69 14.14
C SER A 184 -30.19 2.20 14.14
N ALA A 185 -30.03 2.84 15.29
CA ALA A 185 -30.17 4.28 15.45
C ALA A 185 -29.18 5.03 14.55
N HIS A 186 -27.89 4.66 14.57
CA HIS A 186 -26.88 5.35 13.77
C HIS A 186 -27.02 5.11 12.26
N ALA A 187 -27.52 3.93 11.85
CA ALA A 187 -27.75 3.65 10.43
C ALA A 187 -28.90 4.49 9.84
N GLU A 188 -29.89 4.86 10.65
CA GLU A 188 -30.98 5.77 10.25
C GLU A 188 -30.49 7.21 10.03
N LEU A 189 -29.29 7.52 10.52
CA LEU A 189 -28.61 8.80 10.38
C LEU A 189 -27.56 8.78 9.27
N GLU A 190 -27.70 7.84 8.33
CA GLU A 190 -26.78 7.70 7.21
C GLU A 190 -25.32 7.39 7.62
N ASN A 191 -25.06 6.98 8.87
CA ASN A 191 -23.71 6.63 9.31
C ASN A 191 -23.23 5.33 8.64
N ALA A 192 -22.23 5.45 7.77
CA ALA A 192 -21.73 4.34 6.98
C ALA A 192 -21.28 3.13 7.83
N THR A 193 -20.64 3.36 8.97
CA THR A 193 -20.10 2.29 9.82
C THR A 193 -21.21 1.55 10.53
N ALA A 194 -22.24 2.26 10.98
CA ALA A 194 -23.44 1.65 11.53
C ALA A 194 -24.23 0.85 10.50
N LYS A 195 -24.35 1.35 9.26
CA LYS A 195 -24.96 0.61 8.13
C LYS A 195 -24.21 -0.68 7.84
N TYR A 196 -22.87 -0.65 7.87
CA TYR A 196 -22.04 -1.85 7.74
C TYR A 196 -22.34 -2.89 8.83
N TRP A 197 -22.28 -2.51 10.11
CA TRP A 197 -22.51 -3.44 11.21
C TRP A 197 -23.96 -3.95 11.27
N LYS A 198 -24.95 -3.10 11.00
CA LYS A 198 -26.38 -3.49 10.89
C LYS A 198 -26.57 -4.49 9.74
N GLY A 199 -25.91 -4.25 8.61
CA GLY A 199 -25.85 -5.17 7.48
C GLY A 199 -25.30 -6.55 7.87
N CYS A 200 -24.17 -6.59 8.60
CA CYS A 200 -23.59 -7.84 9.10
C CYS A 200 -24.51 -8.59 10.09
N TYR A 201 -25.22 -7.87 10.97
CA TYR A 201 -26.13 -8.50 11.95
C TYR A 201 -27.33 -9.15 11.29
N LEU A 202 -27.95 -8.47 10.32
CA LEU A 202 -29.04 -9.04 9.50
C LEU A 202 -28.56 -10.18 8.61
N TRP A 203 -27.28 -10.15 8.22
CA TRP A 203 -26.66 -11.21 7.42
C TRP A 203 -26.49 -12.50 8.23
N GLU A 204 -25.84 -12.39 9.38
CA GLU A 204 -25.46 -13.53 10.23
C GLU A 204 -26.61 -13.97 11.16
N GLY A 205 -27.63 -13.15 11.35
CA GLY A 205 -28.72 -13.39 12.30
C GLY A 205 -28.29 -13.20 13.76
N ILE A 206 -27.38 -12.25 14.01
CA ILE A 206 -26.81 -12.02 15.33
C ILE A 206 -27.80 -11.17 16.16
N GLY A 207 -28.58 -11.83 17.01
CA GLY A 207 -29.54 -11.16 17.90
C GLY A 207 -30.78 -10.59 17.18
N VAL A 208 -30.94 -10.83 15.89
CA VAL A 208 -32.09 -10.44 15.05
C VAL A 208 -32.37 -11.48 13.97
N GLU A 209 -33.58 -11.46 13.43
CA GLU A 209 -33.97 -12.35 12.32
C GLU A 209 -33.16 -12.02 11.06
N LYS A 210 -32.82 -13.07 10.29
CA LYS A 210 -32.01 -12.92 9.07
C LYS A 210 -32.81 -12.22 7.98
N ASP A 211 -32.28 -11.12 7.47
CA ASP A 211 -32.82 -10.42 6.32
C ASP A 211 -31.70 -10.10 5.33
N HIS A 212 -31.43 -11.06 4.45
CA HIS A 212 -30.39 -10.97 3.45
C HIS A 212 -30.62 -9.87 2.41
N LYS A 213 -31.88 -9.47 2.18
CA LYS A 213 -32.22 -8.41 1.23
C LYS A 213 -31.83 -7.05 1.83
N LYS A 214 -32.31 -6.77 3.03
CA LYS A 214 -32.03 -5.52 3.76
C LYS A 214 -30.56 -5.40 4.16
N ALA A 215 -29.92 -6.52 4.48
CA ALA A 215 -28.47 -6.57 4.69
C ALA A 215 -27.69 -6.11 3.46
N GLY A 216 -28.07 -6.57 2.26
CA GLY A 216 -27.43 -6.19 1.01
C GLY A 216 -27.60 -4.70 0.66
N GLU A 217 -28.78 -4.14 0.92
CA GLU A 217 -29.06 -2.70 0.73
C GLU A 217 -28.17 -1.85 1.64
N LEU A 218 -28.15 -2.14 2.95
CA LEU A 218 -27.35 -1.41 3.94
C LEU A 218 -25.84 -1.52 3.68
N LEU A 219 -25.36 -2.70 3.29
CA LEU A 219 -23.95 -2.90 2.96
C LEU A 219 -23.58 -2.07 1.73
N LYS A 220 -24.41 -2.05 0.70
CA LYS A 220 -24.17 -1.22 -0.49
C LYS A 220 -24.08 0.27 -0.14
N GLU A 221 -25.03 0.77 0.63
CA GLU A 221 -25.03 2.18 1.07
C GLU A 221 -23.79 2.54 1.90
N ALA A 222 -23.30 1.60 2.72
CA ALA A 222 -22.05 1.78 3.45
C ALA A 222 -20.82 1.89 2.54
N ALA A 223 -20.73 1.08 1.47
CA ALA A 223 -19.66 1.20 0.47
C ALA A 223 -19.74 2.51 -0.32
N ASP A 224 -20.94 2.91 -0.73
CA ASP A 224 -21.15 4.16 -1.47
C ASP A 224 -20.75 5.39 -0.62
N SER A 225 -20.75 5.25 0.70
CA SER A 225 -20.36 6.27 1.68
C SER A 225 -18.87 6.24 2.08
N GLY A 226 -18.03 5.47 1.39
CA GLY A 226 -16.56 5.50 1.55
C GLY A 226 -15.97 4.50 2.55
N ILE A 227 -16.75 3.54 3.08
CA ILE A 227 -16.19 2.38 3.78
C ILE A 227 -15.50 1.46 2.78
N ASP A 228 -14.40 0.84 3.22
CA ASP A 228 -13.58 -0.14 2.50
C ASP A 228 -14.44 -0.98 1.52
N GLU A 229 -14.37 -0.54 0.26
CA GLU A 229 -15.21 -1.04 -0.82
C GLU A 229 -14.94 -2.53 -1.06
N GLU A 230 -13.72 -3.02 -0.81
CA GLU A 230 -13.37 -4.43 -0.91
C GLU A 230 -14.00 -5.27 0.20
N LEU A 231 -13.98 -4.76 1.43
CA LEU A 231 -14.57 -5.46 2.58
C LEU A 231 -16.08 -5.59 2.41
N VAL A 232 -16.76 -4.54 1.97
CA VAL A 232 -18.19 -4.56 1.69
C VAL A 232 -18.51 -5.44 0.49
N LYS A 233 -17.75 -5.34 -0.61
CA LYS A 233 -17.89 -6.23 -1.79
C LYS A 233 -17.69 -7.70 -1.42
N LYS A 234 -16.81 -8.01 -0.47
CA LYS A 234 -16.61 -9.37 0.05
C LYS A 234 -17.86 -9.88 0.76
N TYR A 235 -18.49 -9.08 1.62
CA TYR A 235 -19.73 -9.47 2.30
C TYR A 235 -20.94 -9.54 1.34
N LEU A 236 -21.05 -8.63 0.37
CA LEU A 236 -22.06 -8.69 -0.71
C LEU A 236 -21.88 -9.91 -1.63
N ARG A 237 -20.66 -10.43 -1.78
CA ARG A 237 -20.37 -11.68 -2.48
C ARG A 237 -20.72 -12.91 -1.64
N LEU A 238 -20.49 -12.86 -0.31
CA LEU A 238 -20.86 -13.92 0.64
C LEU A 238 -22.39 -14.06 0.76
N ALA A 239 -23.10 -12.96 1.02
CA ALA A 239 -24.03 -12.43 0.04
C ALA A 239 -24.85 -13.39 -0.85
N ALA A 240 -24.51 -13.23 -2.12
CA ALA A 240 -25.03 -13.95 -3.26
C ALA A 240 -24.75 -15.47 -3.25
N LEU A 241 -23.93 -16.00 -2.34
CA LEU A 241 -23.60 -17.44 -2.31
C LEU A 241 -24.72 -18.32 -1.70
N ASN A 242 -25.71 -17.74 -1.01
CA ASN A 242 -26.82 -18.48 -0.40
C ASN A 242 -28.06 -18.68 -1.31
N ASP A 243 -28.14 -18.02 -2.47
CA ASP A 243 -29.20 -18.23 -3.49
C ASP A 243 -28.64 -17.91 -4.90
N GLN A 244 -28.21 -18.97 -5.60
CA GLN A 244 -27.50 -18.85 -6.87
C GLN A 244 -28.32 -18.22 -8.01
N SER A 245 -29.65 -18.30 -7.96
CA SER A 245 -30.51 -17.76 -9.02
C SER A 245 -30.69 -16.24 -8.85
N LYS A 246 -30.89 -15.80 -7.61
CA LYS A 246 -30.99 -14.37 -7.27
C LYS A 246 -29.66 -13.63 -7.44
N ALA A 247 -28.56 -14.31 -7.16
CA ALA A 247 -27.19 -13.84 -7.42
C ALA A 247 -26.96 -13.48 -8.89
N LYS A 248 -27.36 -14.36 -9.82
CA LYS A 248 -27.22 -14.13 -11.27
C LYS A 248 -28.07 -12.97 -11.76
N GLU A 249 -29.26 -12.77 -11.19
CA GLU A 249 -30.14 -11.66 -11.54
C GLU A 249 -29.60 -10.29 -11.07
N LEU A 250 -29.12 -10.21 -9.82
CA LEU A 250 -28.49 -8.99 -9.27
C LEU A 250 -27.20 -8.61 -9.99
N LEU A 251 -26.36 -9.59 -10.33
CA LEU A 251 -25.15 -9.38 -11.13
C LEU A 251 -25.45 -8.84 -12.54
N ARG A 252 -26.56 -9.29 -13.14
CA ARG A 252 -27.03 -8.83 -14.46
C ARG A 252 -27.61 -7.42 -14.42
N LYS A 253 -28.35 -7.05 -13.37
CA LYS A 253 -28.85 -5.67 -13.14
C LYS A 253 -27.73 -4.68 -12.86
N LEU A 254 -26.60 -5.13 -12.32
CA LEU A 254 -25.39 -4.34 -12.06
C LEU A 254 -24.40 -4.32 -13.24
N GLY A 255 -24.76 -4.87 -14.41
CA GLY A 255 -23.94 -4.79 -15.63
C GLY A 255 -22.74 -5.74 -15.69
N ILE A 256 -22.66 -6.75 -14.81
CA ILE A 256 -21.55 -7.71 -14.76
C ILE A 256 -21.96 -9.01 -15.47
N ASN A 257 -21.54 -9.17 -16.73
CA ASN A 257 -21.70 -10.43 -17.47
C ASN A 257 -20.62 -11.45 -17.05
N GLY A 258 -21.04 -12.48 -16.32
CA GLY A 258 -20.14 -13.49 -15.74
C GLY A 258 -19.74 -14.63 -16.69
N ARG A 259 -18.48 -15.07 -16.58
CA ARG A 259 -18.09 -16.49 -16.64
C ARG A 259 -17.71 -16.92 -15.22
N PHE A 260 -18.25 -18.07 -14.77
CA PHE A 260 -18.01 -18.60 -13.43
C PHE A 260 -16.72 -19.45 -13.34
N TYR A 261 -15.83 -19.01 -12.43
CA TYR A 261 -14.95 -19.72 -11.48
C TYR A 261 -14.12 -20.96 -11.85
N ASN A 262 -12.80 -20.81 -11.81
CA ASN A 262 -11.98 -21.37 -10.73
C ASN A 262 -10.66 -20.56 -10.60
N SER A 263 -10.14 -20.41 -9.37
CA SER A 263 -9.04 -19.51 -8.93
C SER A 263 -9.36 -18.00 -8.89
N GLY A 264 -8.98 -17.36 -7.77
CA GLY A 264 -9.30 -15.97 -7.42
C GLY A 264 -8.84 -14.92 -8.43
N PRO A 265 -9.22 -13.65 -8.26
CA PRO A 265 -8.97 -12.61 -9.24
C PRO A 265 -7.47 -12.32 -9.36
N SER A 266 -6.85 -12.94 -10.37
CA SER A 266 -5.68 -12.41 -11.03
C SER A 266 -6.02 -11.00 -11.54
N THR A 267 -5.71 -9.99 -10.72
CA THR A 267 -5.58 -8.63 -11.22
C THR A 267 -4.62 -8.66 -12.42
N ALA A 268 -4.78 -7.80 -13.41
CA ALA A 268 -3.82 -7.72 -14.53
C ALA A 268 -2.36 -7.46 -14.07
N SER A 269 -2.15 -7.10 -12.80
CA SER A 269 -0.85 -7.15 -12.12
C SER A 269 -0.39 -8.55 -11.73
N GLU A 270 -1.24 -9.44 -11.22
CA GLU A 270 -0.87 -10.82 -10.89
C GLU A 270 -0.50 -11.63 -12.14
N SER A 271 -1.21 -11.48 -13.27
CA SER A 271 -0.83 -12.15 -14.52
C SER A 271 0.57 -11.74 -14.99
N LYS A 272 0.91 -10.45 -14.90
CA LYS A 272 2.26 -9.94 -15.22
C LYS A 272 3.32 -10.34 -14.19
N THR A 273 2.94 -10.50 -12.93
CA THR A 273 3.86 -10.95 -11.86
C THR A 273 4.12 -12.46 -11.96
N GLN A 274 3.11 -13.24 -12.34
CA GLN A 274 3.21 -14.65 -12.68
C GLN A 274 4.06 -14.83 -13.96
N ASP A 275 3.83 -14.01 -15.00
CA ASP A 275 4.64 -14.01 -16.23
C ASP A 275 6.10 -13.62 -15.95
N ASN A 276 6.36 -12.67 -15.03
CA ASN A 276 7.73 -12.32 -14.62
C ASN A 276 8.42 -13.44 -13.83
N LYS A 277 7.69 -14.25 -13.06
CA LYS A 277 8.24 -15.40 -12.33
C LYS A 277 8.50 -16.60 -13.22
N VAL A 278 7.59 -16.87 -14.17
CA VAL A 278 7.88 -17.77 -15.30
C VAL A 278 9.17 -17.33 -15.97
N ARG A 279 9.32 -16.03 -16.30
CA ARG A 279 10.56 -15.51 -16.88
C ARG A 279 11.81 -15.73 -16.01
N GLN A 280 11.71 -15.66 -14.67
CA GLN A 280 12.84 -15.91 -13.78
C GLN A 280 13.22 -17.39 -13.72
N GLY A 281 12.28 -18.29 -13.40
CA GLY A 281 12.55 -19.72 -13.35
C GLY A 281 13.04 -20.27 -14.69
N THR A 282 12.40 -19.87 -15.78
CA THR A 282 12.82 -20.17 -17.15
C THR A 282 14.21 -19.61 -17.47
N GLY A 283 14.51 -18.39 -17.04
CA GLY A 283 15.83 -17.77 -17.23
C GLY A 283 16.94 -18.49 -16.47
N ILE A 284 16.67 -18.95 -15.25
CA ILE A 284 17.59 -19.76 -14.45
C ILE A 284 17.85 -21.10 -15.15
N ALA A 285 16.79 -21.81 -15.57
CA ALA A 285 16.91 -23.09 -16.27
C ALA A 285 17.74 -22.98 -17.56
N LEU A 286 17.50 -21.93 -18.36
CA LEU A 286 18.29 -21.66 -19.57
C LEU A 286 19.78 -21.45 -19.24
N VAL A 287 20.11 -20.68 -18.20
CA VAL A 287 21.51 -20.44 -17.81
C VAL A 287 22.19 -21.74 -17.34
N ILE A 288 21.49 -22.57 -16.57
CA ILE A 288 21.99 -23.87 -16.10
C ILE A 288 22.29 -24.79 -17.29
N ALA A 289 21.36 -24.91 -18.23
CA ALA A 289 21.52 -25.78 -19.40
C ALA A 289 22.59 -25.26 -20.38
N ASN A 290 22.55 -23.96 -20.70
CA ASN A 290 23.38 -23.36 -21.74
C ASN A 290 24.83 -23.08 -21.28
N ILE A 291 24.99 -22.54 -20.07
CA ILE A 291 26.30 -22.08 -19.56
C ILE A 291 26.93 -23.13 -18.66
N ALA A 292 26.19 -23.61 -17.65
CA ALA A 292 26.73 -24.61 -16.73
C ALA A 292 26.78 -26.02 -17.35
N LYS A 293 26.08 -26.24 -18.48
CA LYS A 293 26.00 -27.51 -19.21
C LYS A 293 25.47 -28.66 -18.35
N LEU A 294 24.56 -28.35 -17.42
CA LEU A 294 23.93 -29.32 -16.52
C LEU A 294 22.51 -29.65 -16.98
N ASN A 295 22.05 -30.85 -16.64
CA ASN A 295 20.65 -31.24 -16.83
C ASN A 295 19.78 -30.48 -15.83
N VAL A 296 18.63 -29.99 -16.28
CA VAL A 296 17.67 -29.25 -15.48
C VAL A 296 16.27 -29.79 -15.75
N LYS A 297 15.51 -30.02 -14.68
CA LYS A 297 14.08 -30.36 -14.74
C LYS A 297 13.28 -29.15 -14.29
N ILE A 298 12.27 -28.76 -15.07
CA ILE A 298 11.35 -27.66 -14.75
C ILE A 298 10.04 -28.26 -14.23
N TYR A 299 9.56 -27.72 -13.11
CA TYR A 299 8.29 -28.08 -12.50
C TYR A 299 7.42 -26.83 -12.29
N ASP A 300 6.15 -26.93 -12.63
CA ASP A 300 5.11 -25.99 -12.24
C ASP A 300 3.79 -26.76 -12.09
N THR A 301 2.99 -26.41 -11.08
CA THR A 301 1.63 -26.94 -10.89
C THR A 301 0.69 -26.69 -12.07
N ASN A 302 1.00 -25.70 -12.91
CA ASN A 302 0.22 -25.33 -14.08
C ASN A 302 0.96 -25.72 -15.38
N PRO A 303 0.51 -26.75 -16.11
CA PRO A 303 1.13 -27.18 -17.36
C PRO A 303 1.28 -26.08 -18.41
N LYS A 304 0.33 -25.12 -18.46
CA LYS A 304 0.40 -24.00 -19.40
C LYS A 304 1.58 -23.06 -19.12
N GLN A 305 2.03 -22.98 -17.87
CA GLN A 305 3.20 -22.16 -17.51
C GLN A 305 4.49 -22.86 -17.93
N ILE A 306 4.52 -24.19 -17.88
CA ILE A 306 5.62 -24.99 -18.42
C ILE A 306 5.75 -24.78 -19.93
N GLU A 307 4.64 -24.92 -20.68
CA GLU A 307 4.61 -24.69 -22.13
C GLU A 307 5.13 -23.30 -22.50
N LYS A 308 4.59 -22.25 -21.87
CA LYS A 308 5.05 -20.86 -22.07
C LYS A 308 6.53 -20.68 -21.73
N GLY A 309 7.00 -21.34 -20.67
CA GLY A 309 8.40 -21.33 -20.26
C GLY A 309 9.30 -21.93 -21.34
N LEU A 310 8.94 -23.11 -21.86
CA LEU A 310 9.67 -23.77 -22.94
C LEU A 310 9.66 -22.93 -24.23
N ASP A 311 8.52 -22.35 -24.60
CA ASP A 311 8.42 -21.45 -25.75
C ASP A 311 9.35 -20.24 -25.60
N LEU A 312 9.42 -19.66 -24.40
CA LEU A 312 10.33 -18.55 -24.12
C LEU A 312 11.80 -18.99 -24.24
N ILE A 313 12.17 -20.16 -23.74
CA ILE A 313 13.53 -20.74 -23.89
C ILE A 313 13.87 -20.89 -25.35
N ASN A 314 13.00 -21.52 -26.14
CA ASN A 314 13.20 -21.74 -27.56
C ASN A 314 13.42 -20.42 -28.29
N ASN A 315 12.54 -19.42 -28.05
CA ASN A 315 12.68 -18.10 -28.65
C ASN A 315 13.99 -17.39 -28.27
N LEU A 316 14.45 -17.51 -27.02
CA LEU A 316 15.71 -16.93 -26.58
C LEU A 316 16.92 -17.63 -27.23
N ILE A 317 16.91 -18.96 -27.33
CA ILE A 317 17.96 -19.73 -27.98
C ILE A 317 18.03 -19.39 -29.48
N GLU A 318 16.91 -19.41 -30.19
CA GLU A 318 16.86 -19.08 -31.63
C GLU A 318 17.32 -17.64 -31.90
N LYS A 319 17.05 -16.71 -30.98
CA LYS A 319 17.56 -15.34 -31.05
C LYS A 319 19.09 -15.27 -30.92
N GLU A 320 19.71 -16.12 -30.11
CA GLU A 320 21.17 -16.15 -29.99
C GLU A 320 21.82 -16.89 -31.17
N VAL A 321 21.15 -17.91 -31.75
CA VAL A 321 21.56 -18.57 -33.01
C VAL A 321 21.51 -17.60 -34.18
N SER A 322 20.41 -16.86 -34.36
CA SER A 322 20.26 -15.88 -35.45
C SER A 322 21.29 -14.74 -35.37
N LYS A 323 21.73 -14.39 -34.17
CA LYS A 323 22.83 -13.45 -33.91
C LYS A 323 24.22 -14.07 -34.02
N GLN A 324 24.32 -15.35 -34.39
CA GLN A 324 25.57 -16.12 -34.50
C GLN A 324 26.40 -16.13 -33.21
N ARG A 325 25.75 -15.97 -32.05
CA ARG A 325 26.41 -16.04 -30.73
C ARG A 325 26.58 -17.46 -30.24
N ILE A 326 25.73 -18.38 -30.71
CA ILE A 326 25.81 -19.82 -30.48
C ILE A 326 25.54 -20.58 -31.79
N THR A 327 26.06 -21.79 -31.91
CA THR A 327 25.82 -22.68 -33.06
C THR A 327 24.49 -23.42 -32.92
N ARG A 328 23.95 -23.95 -34.03
CA ARG A 328 22.75 -24.82 -33.99
C ARG A 328 22.98 -26.08 -33.17
N GLU A 329 24.17 -26.68 -33.26
CA GLU A 329 24.54 -27.85 -32.46
C GLU A 329 24.53 -27.52 -30.95
N HIS A 330 25.05 -26.37 -30.56
CA HIS A 330 25.02 -25.92 -29.17
C HIS A 330 23.58 -25.65 -28.68
N ALA A 331 22.74 -25.06 -29.54
CA ALA A 331 21.32 -24.85 -29.25
C ALA A 331 20.58 -26.18 -28.99
N GLU A 332 20.76 -27.17 -29.85
CA GLU A 332 20.13 -28.49 -29.67
C GLU A 332 20.67 -29.22 -28.43
N SER A 333 21.98 -29.11 -28.16
CA SER A 333 22.57 -29.64 -26.92
C SER A 333 22.07 -28.93 -25.66
N THR A 334 21.69 -27.67 -25.74
CA THR A 334 21.11 -26.92 -24.62
C THR A 334 19.67 -27.38 -24.38
N LYS A 335 18.87 -27.49 -25.45
CA LYS A 335 17.48 -27.96 -25.38
C LYS A 335 17.40 -29.38 -24.81
N SER A 336 18.30 -30.28 -25.21
CA SER A 336 18.29 -31.67 -24.73
C SER A 336 18.60 -31.84 -23.24
N ARG A 337 19.17 -30.83 -22.58
CA ARG A 337 19.41 -30.82 -21.12
C ARG A 337 18.21 -30.32 -20.32
N ILE A 338 17.20 -29.75 -20.97
CA ILE A 338 16.03 -29.15 -20.32
C ILE A 338 14.88 -30.16 -20.40
N GLY A 339 14.58 -30.78 -19.27
CA GLY A 339 13.41 -31.64 -19.08
C GLY A 339 12.30 -30.91 -18.33
N THR A 340 11.11 -31.49 -18.36
CA THR A 340 9.97 -31.06 -17.56
C THR A 340 9.44 -32.24 -16.76
N ILE A 341 8.85 -31.96 -15.60
CA ILE A 341 8.19 -32.96 -14.76
C ILE A 341 6.80 -32.48 -14.40
N SER A 342 5.87 -33.42 -14.23
CA SER A 342 4.44 -33.10 -13.98
C SER A 342 4.07 -33.24 -12.51
N ILE A 343 4.80 -34.06 -11.76
CA ILE A 343 4.61 -34.26 -10.32
C ILE A 343 5.95 -34.06 -9.60
N ILE A 344 5.89 -33.61 -8.36
CA ILE A 344 7.07 -33.18 -7.60
C ILE A 344 7.92 -34.39 -7.14
N GLU A 345 7.31 -35.57 -7.08
CA GLU A 345 7.91 -36.85 -6.71
C GLU A 345 8.93 -37.35 -7.74
N GLU A 346 8.90 -36.85 -8.99
CA GLU A 346 9.89 -37.15 -10.04
C GLU A 346 11.26 -36.45 -9.83
N LEU A 347 11.45 -35.79 -8.69
CA LEU A 347 12.69 -35.12 -8.27
C LEU A 347 13.66 -36.01 -7.45
N ASP A 348 13.39 -37.31 -7.31
CA ASP A 348 14.11 -38.24 -6.42
C ASP A 348 15.65 -38.33 -6.64
N ASP A 349 16.12 -38.01 -7.84
CA ASP A 349 17.53 -38.00 -8.23
C ASP A 349 18.20 -36.61 -8.14
N THR A 350 17.47 -35.57 -7.74
CA THR A 350 17.95 -34.18 -7.83
C THR A 350 18.78 -33.77 -6.60
N ASN A 351 20.02 -33.31 -6.83
CA ASN A 351 20.93 -32.88 -5.76
C ASN A 351 20.82 -31.39 -5.38
N PHE A 352 20.19 -30.57 -6.24
CA PHE A 352 20.08 -29.13 -6.02
C PHE A 352 18.76 -28.59 -6.61
N ILE A 353 17.95 -27.94 -5.78
CA ILE A 353 16.68 -27.31 -6.17
C ILE A 353 16.81 -25.79 -6.08
N ILE A 354 16.23 -25.07 -7.04
CA ILE A 354 16.07 -23.61 -6.98
C ILE A 354 14.59 -23.28 -7.12
N GLU A 355 13.96 -22.86 -6.02
CA GLU A 355 12.58 -22.42 -6.00
C GLU A 355 12.47 -20.96 -6.47
N ALA A 356 11.58 -20.68 -7.43
CA ALA A 356 11.38 -19.35 -8.02
C ALA A 356 9.89 -19.01 -8.23
N VAL A 357 9.06 -19.31 -7.23
CA VAL A 357 7.62 -19.04 -7.19
C VAL A 357 7.30 -17.67 -6.59
N SER A 358 6.05 -17.45 -6.17
CA SER A 358 5.62 -16.15 -5.66
C SER A 358 6.26 -15.75 -4.33
N GLU A 359 6.49 -14.45 -4.14
CA GLU A 359 6.98 -13.85 -2.90
C GLU A 359 5.89 -13.87 -1.81
N ASN A 360 5.51 -15.08 -1.41
CA ASN A 360 4.59 -15.36 -0.33
C ASN A 360 5.27 -16.34 0.63
N ILE A 361 5.55 -15.88 1.84
CA ILE A 361 6.26 -16.67 2.86
C ILE A 361 5.54 -18.00 3.15
N ASN A 362 4.22 -17.97 3.31
CA ASN A 362 3.45 -19.18 3.65
C ASN A 362 3.50 -20.21 2.53
N LEU A 363 3.44 -19.77 1.28
CA LEU A 363 3.58 -20.66 0.12
C LEU A 363 4.99 -21.26 0.05
N LYS A 364 6.04 -20.43 0.18
CA LYS A 364 7.43 -20.89 0.13
C LYS A 364 7.71 -21.88 1.26
N CYS A 365 7.29 -21.61 2.49
CA CYS A 365 7.47 -22.54 3.61
C CYS A 365 6.80 -23.90 3.33
N LYS A 366 5.56 -23.92 2.80
CA LYS A 366 4.89 -25.16 2.41
C LYS A 366 5.62 -25.93 1.31
N ILE A 367 6.16 -25.22 0.32
CA ILE A 367 6.96 -25.84 -0.75
C ILE A 367 8.21 -26.47 -0.15
N PHE A 368 8.93 -25.74 0.71
CA PHE A 368 10.15 -26.25 1.35
C PHE A 368 9.88 -27.42 2.29
N GLU A 369 8.77 -27.41 3.03
CA GLU A 369 8.32 -28.54 3.86
C GLU A 369 8.03 -29.79 2.99
N ASN A 370 7.33 -29.61 1.87
CA ASN A 370 7.04 -30.70 0.94
C ASN A 370 8.33 -31.26 0.31
N LEU A 371 9.21 -30.39 -0.18
CA LEU A 371 10.52 -30.76 -0.73
C LEU A 371 11.38 -31.49 0.31
N ASP A 372 11.34 -31.05 1.57
CA ASP A 372 12.06 -31.69 2.67
C ASP A 372 11.59 -33.13 2.92
N ASN A 373 10.29 -33.40 2.76
CA ASN A 373 9.74 -34.73 2.99
C ASN A 373 10.01 -35.72 1.83
N ILE A 374 10.09 -35.25 0.59
CA ILE A 374 10.22 -36.13 -0.59
C ILE A 374 11.68 -36.35 -1.03
N LEU A 375 12.57 -35.38 -0.81
CA LEU A 375 13.93 -35.41 -1.36
C LEU A 375 14.91 -36.09 -0.40
N LYS A 376 15.99 -36.65 -0.95
CA LYS A 376 17.11 -37.19 -0.17
C LYS A 376 17.71 -36.11 0.71
N LYS A 377 18.16 -36.47 1.93
CA LYS A 377 18.63 -35.51 2.95
C LYS A 377 19.80 -34.63 2.51
N ASP A 378 20.61 -35.11 1.58
CA ASP A 378 21.77 -34.40 1.04
C ASP A 378 21.43 -33.37 -0.03
N THR A 379 20.20 -33.36 -0.55
CA THR A 379 19.73 -32.36 -1.53
C THR A 379 19.72 -30.95 -0.94
N ILE A 380 20.38 -30.01 -1.63
CA ILE A 380 20.37 -28.58 -1.30
C ILE A 380 19.10 -27.92 -1.83
N LEU A 381 18.46 -27.10 -1.00
CA LEU A 381 17.24 -26.37 -1.33
C LEU A 381 17.53 -24.87 -1.35
N ALA A 382 17.58 -24.29 -2.55
CA ALA A 382 17.77 -22.86 -2.73
C ALA A 382 16.45 -22.14 -3.06
N THR A 383 16.33 -20.88 -2.63
CA THR A 383 15.21 -20.00 -3.02
C THR A 383 15.70 -18.73 -3.72
N ASN A 384 15.08 -18.40 -4.84
CA ASN A 384 15.17 -17.10 -5.49
C ASN A 384 14.10 -16.18 -4.90
N THR A 385 14.41 -15.62 -3.73
CA THR A 385 13.64 -14.54 -3.11
C THR A 385 14.46 -13.25 -3.09
N SER A 386 13.78 -12.12 -3.09
CA SER A 386 14.36 -10.77 -3.10
C SER A 386 14.34 -10.11 -1.72
N SER A 387 13.59 -10.65 -0.76
CA SER A 387 13.36 -10.01 0.54
C SER A 387 12.91 -10.92 1.68
N ILE A 388 12.51 -12.16 1.40
CA ILE A 388 12.06 -13.09 2.45
C ILE A 388 13.28 -13.68 3.16
N SER A 389 13.23 -13.73 4.49
CA SER A 389 14.31 -14.33 5.29
C SER A 389 14.52 -15.80 4.95
N ILE A 390 15.76 -16.14 4.64
CA ILE A 390 16.21 -17.50 4.37
C ILE A 390 16.12 -18.35 5.64
N THR A 391 16.41 -17.77 6.80
CA THR A 391 16.28 -18.42 8.10
C THR A 391 14.83 -18.81 8.38
N LYS A 392 13.86 -17.93 8.08
CA LYS A 392 12.42 -18.25 8.22
C LYS A 392 12.01 -19.41 7.30
N ILE A 393 12.50 -19.45 6.06
CA ILE A 393 12.22 -20.55 5.12
C ILE A 393 12.88 -21.86 5.57
N ALA A 394 14.15 -21.80 6.00
CA ALA A 394 14.92 -22.96 6.45
C ALA A 394 14.28 -23.63 7.68
N ALA A 395 13.68 -22.85 8.58
CA ALA A 395 12.99 -23.34 9.77
C ALA A 395 11.74 -24.19 9.45
N ALA A 396 11.20 -24.13 8.23
CA ALA A 396 10.11 -25.01 7.79
C ALA A 396 10.60 -26.42 7.40
N THR A 397 11.91 -26.68 7.45
CA THR A 397 12.53 -27.95 7.05
C THR A 397 13.21 -28.63 8.23
N LYS A 398 13.46 -29.94 8.12
CA LYS A 398 14.28 -30.74 9.05
C LYS A 398 15.78 -30.71 8.71
N ARG A 399 16.19 -29.96 7.68
CA ARG A 399 17.57 -29.82 7.18
C ARG A 399 17.99 -28.36 6.94
N PRO A 400 17.82 -27.46 7.93
CA PRO A 400 18.03 -26.03 7.72
C PRO A 400 19.47 -25.69 7.25
N GLU A 401 20.45 -26.57 7.49
CA GLU A 401 21.83 -26.50 7.02
C GLU A 401 22.02 -26.72 5.50
N LYS A 402 21.01 -27.28 4.82
CA LYS A 402 20.94 -27.49 3.37
C LYS A 402 20.05 -26.46 2.65
N VAL A 403 19.55 -25.45 3.37
CA VAL A 403 18.74 -24.37 2.79
C VAL A 403 19.58 -23.11 2.57
N ILE A 404 19.42 -22.43 1.42
CA ILE A 404 20.19 -21.22 1.07
C ILE A 404 19.41 -20.26 0.16
N GLY A 405 19.70 -18.97 0.22
CA GLY A 405 19.19 -17.98 -0.73
C GLY A 405 20.07 -17.85 -1.98
N MET A 406 19.45 -17.76 -3.15
CA MET A 406 20.09 -17.45 -4.44
C MET A 406 19.26 -16.41 -5.20
N HIS A 407 19.56 -15.14 -4.98
CA HIS A 407 18.84 -14.03 -5.58
C HIS A 407 19.44 -13.66 -6.95
N PHE A 408 18.73 -14.00 -8.03
CA PHE A 408 19.12 -13.71 -9.41
C PHE A 408 18.59 -12.36 -9.87
N MET A 409 19.44 -11.59 -10.54
CA MET A 409 19.06 -10.28 -11.09
C MET A 409 18.32 -10.45 -12.44
N ASN A 410 17.21 -9.72 -12.63
CA ASN A 410 16.41 -9.79 -13.85
C ASN A 410 16.92 -8.80 -14.93
N PRO A 411 17.04 -9.19 -16.22
CA PRO A 411 16.85 -10.53 -16.80
C PRO A 411 17.99 -11.52 -16.52
N VAL A 412 17.65 -12.72 -16.03
CA VAL A 412 18.63 -13.71 -15.55
C VAL A 412 19.70 -14.11 -16.58
N PRO A 413 19.39 -14.34 -17.88
CA PRO A 413 20.42 -14.67 -18.85
C PRO A 413 21.44 -13.55 -19.10
N VAL A 414 21.04 -12.30 -18.90
CA VAL A 414 21.85 -11.11 -19.22
C VAL A 414 22.64 -10.63 -18.00
N MET A 415 22.01 -10.62 -16.83
CA MET A 415 22.62 -10.08 -15.62
C MET A 415 23.72 -11.01 -15.09
N LYS A 416 24.87 -10.44 -14.72
CA LYS A 416 26.06 -11.21 -14.33
C LYS A 416 26.10 -11.60 -12.85
N LEU A 417 25.30 -10.95 -12.02
CA LEU A 417 25.34 -11.09 -10.57
C LEU A 417 24.29 -12.07 -10.06
N VAL A 418 24.68 -12.91 -9.11
CA VAL A 418 23.79 -13.62 -8.19
C VAL A 418 24.22 -13.26 -6.77
N GLU A 419 23.25 -12.93 -5.93
CA GLU A 419 23.49 -12.70 -4.51
C GLU A 419 23.18 -13.99 -3.74
N ILE A 420 24.16 -14.51 -2.99
CA ILE A 420 24.06 -15.74 -2.21
C ILE A 420 23.85 -15.36 -0.75
N ILE A 421 22.80 -15.93 -0.14
CA ILE A 421 22.36 -15.55 1.20
C ILE A 421 22.29 -16.79 2.09
N PRO A 422 23.35 -17.13 2.84
CA PRO A 422 23.24 -18.14 3.89
C PRO A 422 22.25 -17.67 4.97
N GLY A 423 21.29 -18.52 5.30
CA GLY A 423 20.48 -18.39 6.50
C GLY A 423 21.29 -18.77 7.74
N LEU A 424 20.72 -18.56 8.92
CA LEU A 424 21.42 -18.76 10.20
C LEU A 424 22.07 -20.14 10.35
N ALA A 425 21.40 -21.20 9.87
CA ALA A 425 21.86 -22.58 9.99
C ALA A 425 22.63 -23.09 8.77
N THR A 426 22.68 -22.35 7.66
CA THR A 426 23.27 -22.81 6.40
C THR A 426 24.72 -23.26 6.60
N SER A 427 25.03 -24.50 6.22
CA SER A 427 26.40 -25.03 6.36
C SER A 427 27.38 -24.37 5.38
N GLU A 428 28.66 -24.35 5.76
CA GLU A 428 29.74 -23.93 4.85
C GLU A 428 29.81 -24.80 3.59
N GLU A 429 29.50 -26.10 3.72
CA GLU A 429 29.43 -27.03 2.60
C GLU A 429 28.38 -26.57 1.57
N THR A 430 27.14 -26.30 2.02
CA THR A 430 26.05 -25.79 1.16
C THR A 430 26.43 -24.46 0.52
N LEU A 431 27.05 -23.55 1.28
CA LEU A 431 27.53 -22.26 0.77
C LEU A 431 28.57 -22.45 -0.35
N ASN A 432 29.55 -23.33 -0.14
CA ASN A 432 30.62 -23.58 -1.11
C ASN A 432 30.11 -24.28 -2.37
N ILE A 433 29.21 -25.25 -2.24
CA ILE A 433 28.56 -25.90 -3.39
C ILE A 433 27.78 -24.85 -4.19
N THR A 434 27.04 -23.97 -3.52
CA THR A 434 26.24 -22.92 -4.17
C THR A 434 27.12 -21.89 -4.88
N LYS A 435 28.24 -21.48 -4.28
CA LYS A 435 29.26 -20.61 -4.92
C LYS A 435 29.83 -21.26 -6.19
N ASN A 436 30.19 -22.54 -6.11
CA ASN A 436 30.73 -23.29 -7.24
C ASN A 436 29.70 -23.46 -8.37
N LEU A 437 28.44 -23.75 -8.04
CA LEU A 437 27.36 -23.81 -9.02
C LEU A 437 27.15 -22.44 -9.69
N THR A 438 27.18 -21.37 -8.91
CA THR A 438 27.04 -19.99 -9.42
C THR A 438 28.17 -19.62 -10.38
N ALA A 439 29.41 -19.99 -10.06
CA ALA A 439 30.55 -19.81 -10.95
C ALA A 439 30.41 -20.63 -12.24
N LYS A 440 29.95 -21.89 -12.16
CA LYS A 440 29.67 -22.73 -13.34
C LYS A 440 28.59 -22.13 -14.25
N MET A 441 27.63 -21.40 -13.69
CA MET A 441 26.62 -20.63 -14.45
C MET A 441 27.19 -19.38 -15.14
N GLY A 442 28.51 -19.12 -15.05
CA GLY A 442 29.15 -17.93 -15.59
C GLY A 442 28.73 -16.64 -14.88
N LYS A 443 28.25 -16.76 -13.62
CA LYS A 443 27.81 -15.63 -12.81
C LYS A 443 28.88 -15.28 -11.79
N THR A 444 29.02 -13.98 -11.53
CA THR A 444 29.72 -13.46 -10.36
C THR A 444 28.78 -13.56 -9.18
N TYR A 445 29.28 -14.00 -8.02
CA TYR A 445 28.50 -14.00 -6.79
C TYR A 445 28.96 -12.94 -5.80
N THR A 446 28.01 -12.46 -5.01
CA THR A 446 28.28 -11.75 -3.75
C THR A 446 27.63 -12.52 -2.62
N GLN A 447 28.14 -12.38 -1.40
CA GLN A 447 27.57 -13.02 -0.22
C GLN A 447 26.92 -11.93 0.66
N SER A 448 25.66 -12.11 0.98
CA SER A 448 24.89 -11.21 1.86
C SER A 448 24.50 -11.93 3.14
N GLN A 449 24.31 -11.17 4.22
CA GLN A 449 23.66 -11.70 5.43
C GLN A 449 22.15 -11.84 5.19
N ASP A 450 21.52 -12.77 5.91
CA ASP A 450 20.06 -12.92 5.89
C ASP A 450 19.37 -11.78 6.65
N VAL A 451 19.30 -10.62 6.00
CA VAL A 451 18.66 -9.40 6.51
C VAL A 451 17.69 -8.84 5.46
N PRO A 452 16.65 -8.08 5.86
CA PRO A 452 15.69 -7.52 4.93
C PRO A 452 16.35 -6.74 3.78
N GLY A 453 16.06 -7.17 2.54
CA GLY A 453 16.56 -6.58 1.29
C GLY A 453 18.01 -6.93 0.94
N PHE A 454 18.68 -7.78 1.71
CA PHE A 454 20.05 -8.23 1.48
C PHE A 454 21.02 -7.05 1.26
N ILE A 455 21.91 -7.09 0.26
CA ILE A 455 22.76 -5.96 -0.14
C ILE A 455 22.02 -5.12 -1.18
N ALA A 456 21.59 -5.74 -2.27
CA ALA A 456 21.12 -5.02 -3.46
C ALA A 456 19.90 -4.15 -3.16
N ASN A 457 18.81 -4.75 -2.65
CA ASN A 457 17.57 -4.03 -2.42
C ASN A 457 17.63 -3.11 -1.20
N ARG A 458 18.44 -3.46 -0.20
CA ARG A 458 18.68 -2.62 0.99
C ARG A 458 19.36 -1.30 0.67
N LEU A 459 20.13 -1.23 -0.42
CA LEU A 459 20.77 0.00 -0.90
C LEU A 459 19.95 0.68 -2.00
N LEU A 460 19.51 -0.09 -2.99
CA LEU A 460 18.88 0.45 -4.20
C LEU A 460 17.49 1.04 -3.93
N ILE A 461 16.65 0.34 -3.18
CA ILE A 461 15.25 0.76 -3.02
C ILE A 461 15.15 2.01 -2.14
N PRO A 462 15.89 2.17 -1.03
CA PRO A 462 15.94 3.45 -0.32
C PRO A 462 16.50 4.61 -1.15
N TYR A 463 17.50 4.36 -2.00
CA TYR A 463 17.99 5.37 -2.95
C TYR A 463 16.90 5.84 -3.92
N ILE A 464 16.12 4.90 -4.47
CA ILE A 464 14.96 5.22 -5.32
C ILE A 464 13.91 5.99 -4.50
N ASN A 465 13.59 5.52 -3.29
CA ASN A 465 12.60 6.14 -2.42
C ASN A 465 12.98 7.58 -2.06
N GLU A 466 14.26 7.86 -1.84
CA GLU A 466 14.75 9.23 -1.59
C GLU A 466 14.55 10.14 -2.80
N ALA A 467 14.77 9.65 -4.02
CA ALA A 467 14.48 10.41 -5.23
C ALA A 467 12.98 10.74 -5.36
N ILE A 468 12.11 9.82 -4.93
CA ILE A 468 10.65 10.04 -4.90
C ILE A 468 10.28 11.07 -3.83
N ILE A 469 10.92 11.04 -2.66
CA ILE A 469 10.74 12.06 -1.61
C ILE A 469 11.18 13.43 -2.11
N ALA A 470 12.32 13.52 -2.81
CA ALA A 470 12.80 14.77 -3.38
C ALA A 470 11.81 15.35 -4.42
N LEU A 471 11.20 14.49 -5.23
CA LEU A 471 10.13 14.88 -6.14
C LEU A 471 8.87 15.33 -5.38
N GLU A 472 8.46 14.58 -4.36
CA GLU A 472 7.29 14.89 -3.52
C GLU A 472 7.42 16.25 -2.82
N GLN A 473 8.63 16.59 -2.36
CA GLN A 473 8.94 17.87 -1.71
C GLN A 473 9.17 19.03 -2.70
N GLY A 474 9.12 18.76 -4.00
CA GLY A 474 9.31 19.76 -5.05
C GLY A 474 10.74 20.28 -5.16
N ILE A 475 11.75 19.49 -4.76
CA ILE A 475 13.18 19.87 -4.87
C ILE A 475 13.60 20.03 -6.33
N GLY A 476 13.04 19.20 -7.22
CA GLY A 476 13.30 19.26 -8.66
C GLY A 476 12.19 18.58 -9.45
N THR A 477 12.16 18.84 -10.76
CA THR A 477 11.29 18.10 -11.67
C THR A 477 11.76 16.65 -11.80
N LYS A 478 10.88 15.73 -12.20
CA LYS A 478 11.27 14.33 -12.42
C LYS A 478 12.39 14.20 -13.47
N GLU A 479 12.35 15.02 -14.53
CA GLU A 479 13.38 15.10 -15.56
C GLU A 479 14.73 15.57 -15.01
N ASP A 480 14.73 16.62 -14.17
CA ASP A 480 15.95 17.17 -13.60
C ASP A 480 16.58 16.21 -12.56
N ILE A 481 15.76 15.55 -11.74
CA ILE A 481 16.22 14.53 -10.77
C ILE A 481 16.90 13.38 -11.52
N ASP A 482 16.24 12.81 -12.52
CA ASP A 482 16.79 11.69 -13.28
C ASP A 482 18.03 12.09 -14.09
N THR A 483 18.03 13.27 -14.70
CA THR A 483 19.18 13.79 -15.47
C THR A 483 20.38 14.03 -14.56
N THR A 484 20.14 14.65 -13.40
CA THR A 484 21.19 14.93 -12.40
C THR A 484 21.81 13.63 -11.91
N MET A 485 21.00 12.63 -11.54
CA MET A 485 21.55 11.36 -11.08
C MET A 485 22.28 10.62 -12.21
N LYS A 486 21.69 10.54 -13.40
CA LYS A 486 22.30 9.87 -14.55
C LYS A 486 23.64 10.47 -14.93
N LEU A 487 23.72 11.79 -15.13
CA LEU A 487 24.93 12.46 -15.61
C LEU A 487 25.92 12.78 -14.48
N GLY A 488 25.42 13.15 -13.30
CA GLY A 488 26.24 13.52 -12.14
C GLY A 488 26.87 12.34 -11.41
N THR A 489 26.21 11.17 -11.40
CA THR A 489 26.74 9.96 -10.74
C THR A 489 27.08 8.83 -11.72
N ASN A 490 26.92 9.08 -13.02
CA ASN A 490 27.22 8.15 -14.11
C ASN A 490 26.47 6.80 -14.02
N VAL A 491 25.27 6.81 -13.41
CA VAL A 491 24.37 5.65 -13.45
C VAL A 491 23.68 5.58 -14.81
N PRO A 492 23.40 4.38 -15.36
CA PRO A 492 22.86 4.25 -16.71
C PRO A 492 21.41 4.76 -16.86
N MET A 493 20.67 4.83 -15.76
CA MET A 493 19.27 5.21 -15.70
C MET A 493 19.01 6.00 -14.42
N GLY A 494 18.24 7.09 -14.52
CA GLY A 494 17.82 7.87 -13.37
C GLY A 494 16.90 7.05 -12.44
N PRO A 495 16.86 7.39 -11.14
CA PRO A 495 16.13 6.60 -10.14
C PRO A 495 14.62 6.51 -10.38
N LEU A 496 13.96 7.55 -10.90
CA LEU A 496 12.52 7.56 -11.13
C LEU A 496 12.16 6.71 -12.35
N ALA A 497 12.90 6.85 -13.45
CA ALA A 497 12.78 5.96 -14.60
C ALA A 497 13.07 4.51 -14.20
N LEU A 498 14.10 4.27 -13.39
CA LEU A 498 14.43 2.93 -12.90
C LEU A 498 13.28 2.34 -12.07
N ALA A 499 12.67 3.13 -11.20
CA ALA A 499 11.48 2.73 -10.44
C ALA A 499 10.33 2.30 -11.35
N ASP A 500 10.07 3.04 -12.43
CA ASP A 500 9.04 2.71 -13.41
C ASP A 500 9.32 1.40 -14.17
N PHE A 501 10.60 1.06 -14.39
CA PHE A 501 11.01 -0.21 -15.01
C PHE A 501 10.90 -1.40 -14.03
N ILE A 502 11.24 -1.19 -12.75
CA ILE A 502 11.08 -2.20 -11.69
C ILE A 502 9.58 -2.45 -11.41
N GLY A 503 8.79 -1.38 -11.44
CA GLY A 503 7.40 -1.34 -11.03
C GLY A 503 7.26 -0.71 -9.64
N LEU A 504 6.41 0.32 -9.54
CA LEU A 504 6.25 1.10 -8.31
C LEU A 504 5.63 0.29 -7.17
N ASP A 505 4.76 -0.66 -7.49
CA ASP A 505 4.19 -1.60 -6.51
C ASP A 505 5.25 -2.55 -5.93
N THR A 506 6.21 -2.99 -6.75
CA THR A 506 7.37 -3.76 -6.28
C THR A 506 8.25 -2.90 -5.36
N CYS A 507 8.55 -1.67 -5.77
CA CYS A 507 9.36 -0.74 -4.96
C CYS A 507 8.69 -0.48 -3.60
N LEU A 508 7.38 -0.21 -3.60
CA LEU A 508 6.59 0.00 -2.40
C LEU A 508 6.56 -1.23 -1.50
N ALA A 509 6.34 -2.42 -2.08
CA ALA A 509 6.34 -3.67 -1.32
C ALA A 509 7.68 -3.90 -0.61
N ILE A 510 8.80 -3.67 -1.30
CA ILE A 510 10.13 -3.80 -0.70
C ILE A 510 10.35 -2.74 0.39
N MET A 511 9.97 -1.47 0.18
CA MET A 511 10.06 -0.44 1.22
C MET A 511 9.25 -0.79 2.47
N LYS A 512 8.04 -1.35 2.30
CA LYS A 512 7.23 -1.83 3.44
C LYS A 512 7.91 -2.97 4.19
N VAL A 513 8.52 -3.93 3.48
CA VAL A 513 9.29 -5.01 4.13
C VAL A 513 10.49 -4.44 4.89
N LEU A 514 11.26 -3.55 4.27
CA LEU A 514 12.40 -2.89 4.95
C LEU A 514 11.92 -2.14 6.20
N HIS A 515 10.89 -1.31 6.08
CA HIS A 515 10.35 -0.54 7.20
C HIS A 515 9.88 -1.44 8.35
N ASN A 516 9.07 -2.46 8.04
CA ASN A 516 8.44 -3.29 9.06
C ASN A 516 9.42 -4.26 9.73
N GLU A 517 10.30 -4.91 8.96
CA GLU A 517 11.22 -5.92 9.53
C GLU A 517 12.44 -5.27 10.21
N ILE A 518 12.83 -4.05 9.82
CA ILE A 518 13.91 -3.31 10.50
C ILE A 518 13.36 -2.50 11.68
N GLY A 519 12.12 -2.01 11.58
CA GLY A 519 11.50 -1.17 12.61
C GLY A 519 12.06 0.25 12.67
N ASP A 520 12.66 0.76 11.59
CA ASP A 520 13.29 2.09 11.54
C ASP A 520 12.60 2.98 10.50
N THR A 521 12.11 4.15 10.96
CA THR A 521 11.44 5.17 10.14
C THR A 521 12.31 5.75 9.02
N LYS A 522 13.63 5.53 9.05
CA LYS A 522 14.52 5.77 7.90
C LYS A 522 14.02 5.07 6.63
N TYR A 523 13.41 3.90 6.76
CA TYR A 523 12.92 3.09 5.64
C TYR A 523 11.45 3.33 5.31
N ARG A 524 10.83 4.41 5.82
CA ARG A 524 9.43 4.73 5.50
C ARG A 524 9.24 4.91 3.98
N PRO A 525 8.22 4.30 3.38
CA PRO A 525 7.90 4.56 1.97
C PRO A 525 7.51 6.02 1.75
N ALA A 526 7.88 6.58 0.59
CA ALA A 526 7.40 7.91 0.18
C ALA A 526 5.86 7.91 0.03
N VAL A 527 5.21 9.00 0.44
CA VAL A 527 3.74 9.11 0.35
C VAL A 527 3.31 9.16 -1.11
N LEU A 528 4.09 9.83 -1.96
CA LEU A 528 3.86 9.89 -3.41
C LEU A 528 3.92 8.50 -4.04
N LEU A 529 4.86 7.65 -3.62
CA LEU A 529 4.99 6.27 -4.10
C LEU A 529 3.72 5.48 -3.79
N GLN A 530 3.22 5.57 -2.56
CA GLN A 530 1.97 4.91 -2.14
C GLN A 530 0.79 5.41 -2.99
N LYS A 531 0.62 6.73 -3.13
CA LYS A 531 -0.46 7.33 -3.96
C LYS A 531 -0.42 6.86 -5.42
N TYR A 532 0.77 6.73 -6.00
CA TYR A 532 0.90 6.28 -7.40
C TYR A 532 0.50 4.81 -7.55
N VAL A 533 0.87 3.97 -6.59
CA VAL A 533 0.46 2.56 -6.60
C VAL A 533 -1.05 2.41 -6.41
N ASP A 534 -1.65 3.19 -5.50
CA ASP A 534 -3.09 3.19 -5.25
C ASP A 534 -3.88 3.69 -6.48
N ALA A 535 -3.34 4.67 -7.22
CA ALA A 535 -3.88 5.13 -8.49
C ALA A 535 -3.67 4.15 -9.67
N GLY A 536 -3.00 3.02 -9.43
CA GLY A 536 -2.70 2.02 -10.47
C GLY A 536 -1.57 2.41 -11.42
N TRP A 537 -0.83 3.48 -11.15
CA TRP A 537 0.29 3.95 -11.96
C TRP A 537 1.56 3.18 -11.60
N LYS A 538 1.62 1.90 -11.99
CA LYS A 538 2.67 0.96 -11.57
C LYS A 538 3.92 0.96 -12.46
N GLY A 539 4.15 2.03 -13.22
CA GLY A 539 5.29 2.18 -14.13
C GLY A 539 5.04 1.59 -15.52
N LYS A 540 6.11 1.18 -16.20
CA LYS A 540 6.11 0.73 -17.60
C LYS A 540 5.13 -0.41 -17.86
N LYS A 541 4.94 -1.30 -16.87
CA LYS A 541 4.02 -2.43 -17.00
C LYS A 541 2.55 -2.03 -17.12
N CYS A 542 2.19 -0.80 -16.73
CA CYS A 542 0.82 -0.28 -16.83
C CYS A 542 0.73 0.92 -17.79
N GLY A 543 1.79 1.22 -18.57
CA GLY A 543 1.85 2.38 -19.46
C GLY A 543 2.03 3.72 -18.74
N ARG A 544 2.08 3.73 -17.41
CA ARG A 544 2.18 4.95 -16.61
C ARG A 544 2.77 4.71 -15.21
N GLY A 545 3.72 5.55 -14.84
CA GLY A 545 4.24 5.75 -13.49
C GLY A 545 4.63 7.21 -13.31
N PHE A 546 5.90 7.50 -13.04
CA PHE A 546 6.45 8.86 -13.14
C PHE A 546 6.46 9.35 -14.59
N TYR A 547 6.72 8.46 -15.54
CA TYR A 547 6.65 8.71 -16.97
C TYR A 547 5.46 7.98 -17.62
N GLN A 548 5.14 8.37 -18.86
CA GLN A 548 4.15 7.69 -19.70
C GLN A 548 4.89 6.85 -20.75
N TYR A 549 4.39 5.64 -21.03
CA TYR A 549 5.05 4.62 -21.86
C TYR A 549 4.14 4.03 -22.94
#